data_AF-A0A562CL40-F1
#
_entry.id   AF-A0A562CL40-F1
#
_cell.length_a   1.000
_cell.length_b   1.000
_cell.length_c   1.000
_cell.angle_alpha   90.00
_cell.angle_beta   90.00
_cell.angle_gamma   90.00
#
_symmetry.space_group_name_H-M   'P 1'
#
loop_
_entity.id
_entity.type
_entity.pdbx_description
1 polymer ?
#
loop_
_entity_poly.entity_id
_entity_poly.type
_entity_poly.pdbx_seq_one_letter_code
_entity_poly.pdbx_strand_id
1 'polypeptide(L)' 'MTDNKGAGRRNKGKRTGADGVLGSNSEIGRKLKQYYDELVSDEIPDRFMHLLSQLEQKEASKSATEKE' A
#
# COMPACT_ATOMS: atom_id res chain seq x y z
N MET A 1 9.05 -49.63 -17.81
CA MET A 1 8.89 -48.72 -18.96
C MET A 1 7.59 -47.95 -18.84
N THR A 2 7.64 -46.73 -18.30
CA THR A 2 7.31 -45.46 -18.97
C THR A 2 7.21 -44.40 -17.89
N ASP A 3 8.23 -43.54 -17.92
CA ASP A 3 8.42 -42.32 -17.17
C ASP A 3 7.38 -41.23 -17.52
N ASN A 4 7.50 -40.12 -16.80
CA ASN A 4 7.10 -38.75 -17.18
C ASN A 4 5.64 -38.40 -16.80
N LYS A 5 5.32 -37.23 -16.23
CA LYS A 5 5.94 -35.92 -16.40
C LYS A 5 5.43 -34.99 -15.30
N GLY A 6 6.34 -34.14 -14.82
CA GLY A 6 6.10 -33.25 -13.69
C GLY A 6 4.96 -32.25 -13.90
N ALA A 7 4.43 -31.79 -12.77
CA ALA A 7 3.92 -30.45 -12.66
C ALA A 7 4.37 -29.92 -11.31
N GLY A 8 5.52 -29.23 -11.31
CA GLY A 8 5.84 -28.32 -10.23
C GLY A 8 4.65 -27.40 -10.02
N ARG A 9 3.91 -27.63 -8.92
CA ARG A 9 2.99 -26.63 -8.38
C ARG A 9 3.85 -25.59 -7.68
N ARG A 10 4.43 -24.79 -8.57
CA ARG A 10 4.99 -23.47 -8.37
C ARG A 10 4.29 -22.80 -7.20
N ASN A 11 5.09 -22.53 -6.19
CA ASN A 11 5.02 -21.35 -5.35
C ASN A 11 3.57 -20.93 -5.05
N LYS A 12 2.93 -21.59 -4.07
CA LYS A 12 1.82 -20.97 -3.34
C LYS A 12 2.44 -19.89 -2.45
N GLY A 13 2.99 -18.87 -3.11
CA GLY A 13 3.56 -17.68 -2.52
C GLY A 13 2.46 -17.04 -1.71
N LYS A 14 2.48 -17.33 -0.41
CA LYS A 14 2.18 -16.40 0.68
C LYS A 14 1.29 -15.23 0.28
N ARG A 15 0.03 -15.50 -0.08
CA ARG A 15 -1.06 -14.51 -0.09
C ARG A 15 -1.79 -14.48 1.26
N THR A 16 -1.17 -15.01 2.32
CA THR A 16 -1.68 -14.95 3.69
C THR A 16 -1.32 -13.60 4.34
N GLY A 17 -1.66 -12.50 3.67
CA GLY A 17 -1.44 -11.14 4.18
C GLY A 17 -2.72 -10.45 4.64
N ALA A 18 -3.86 -10.74 4.01
CA ALA A 18 -5.14 -10.11 4.35
C ALA A 18 -6.35 -11.00 3.98
N ASP A 19 -6.29 -11.71 2.85
CA ASP A 19 -7.39 -12.57 2.38
C ASP A 19 -7.74 -13.71 3.36
N GLY A 20 -6.74 -14.23 4.09
CA GLY A 20 -6.97 -15.25 5.12
C GLY A 20 -7.57 -14.72 6.42
N VAL A 21 -7.40 -13.42 6.71
CA VAL A 21 -7.89 -12.76 7.94
C VAL A 21 -9.38 -12.45 7.83
N LEU A 22 -9.86 -12.15 6.63
CA LEU A 22 -11.25 -11.76 6.39
C LEU A 22 -12.19 -12.95 6.11
N GLY A 23 -11.67 -14.17 5.92
CA GLY A 23 -12.49 -15.37 5.73
C GLY A 23 -13.50 -15.23 4.57
N SER A 24 -14.79 -15.39 4.85
CA SER A 24 -15.88 -15.18 3.88
C SER A 24 -15.97 -13.75 3.34
N ASN A 25 -15.43 -12.77 4.08
CA ASN A 25 -15.33 -11.36 3.68
C ASN A 25 -14.06 -11.06 2.86
N SER A 26 -13.31 -12.09 2.43
CA SER A 26 -12.15 -11.89 1.56
C SER A 26 -12.50 -11.22 0.23
N GLU A 27 -13.69 -11.49 -0.33
CA GLU A 27 -14.17 -10.87 -1.56
C GLU A 27 -14.48 -9.37 -1.39
N ILE A 28 -14.97 -8.94 -0.21
CA ILE A 28 -15.18 -7.50 0.05
C ILE A 28 -13.84 -6.78 0.22
N GLY A 29 -12.87 -7.41 0.89
CA GLY A 29 -11.51 -6.85 1.03
C GLY A 29 -10.80 -6.71 -0.31
N ARG A 30 -10.93 -7.69 -1.20
CA ARG A 30 -10.39 -7.63 -2.57
C ARG A 30 -10.99 -6.50 -3.38
N LYS A 31 -12.32 -6.33 -3.33
CA LYS A 31 -13.02 -5.24 -4.04
C LYS A 31 -12.64 -3.86 -3.51
N LEU A 32 -12.56 -3.69 -2.19
CA LEU A 32 -12.09 -2.45 -1.58
C LEU A 32 -10.66 -2.13 -2.03
N LYS A 33 -9.77 -3.12 -1.98
CA LYS A 33 -8.39 -2.93 -2.45
C LYS A 33 -8.36 -2.53 -3.92
N GLN A 34 -9.07 -3.22 -4.80
CA GLN A 34 -9.12 -2.87 -6.22
C GLN A 34 -9.61 -1.42 -6.42
N TYR A 35 -10.68 -1.03 -5.72
CA TYR A 35 -11.24 0.33 -5.82
C TYR A 35 -10.26 1.41 -5.34
N TYR A 36 -9.55 1.17 -4.23
CA TYR A 36 -8.55 2.11 -3.74
C TYR A 36 -7.26 2.10 -4.57
N ASP A 37 -6.83 0.95 -5.10
CA ASP A 37 -5.67 0.85 -5.99
C ASP A 37 -5.91 1.66 -7.28
N GLU A 38 -7.14 1.66 -7.80
CA GLU A 38 -7.56 2.50 -8.94
C GLU A 38 -7.57 4.00 -8.56
N LEU A 39 -8.10 4.37 -7.38
CA LEU A 39 -8.20 5.76 -6.93
C LEU A 39 -6.85 6.39 -6.51
N VAL A 40 -5.94 5.58 -5.98
CA VAL A 40 -4.59 6.04 -5.56
C VAL A 40 -3.66 6.22 -6.77
N SER A 41 -4.07 5.77 -7.96
CA SER A 41 -3.32 6.00 -9.19
C SER A 41 -3.46 7.43 -9.75
N ASP A 42 -4.43 8.19 -9.26
CA ASP A 42 -4.61 9.59 -9.63
C ASP A 42 -3.48 10.46 -9.05
N GLU A 43 -3.06 11.47 -9.80
CA GLU A 43 -1.99 12.40 -9.41
C GLU A 43 -2.31 13.05 -8.06
N ILE A 44 -1.35 13.02 -7.13
CA ILE A 44 -1.50 13.65 -5.80
C ILE A 44 -1.72 15.16 -6.01
N PRO A 45 -2.82 15.75 -5.51
CA PRO A 45 -3.09 17.16 -5.69
C PRO A 45 -2.00 18.10 -5.15
N ASP A 46 -1.69 19.18 -5.88
CA ASP A 46 -0.71 20.23 -5.51
C ASP A 46 -0.92 20.82 -4.10
N ARG A 47 -2.17 20.80 -3.61
CA ARG A 47 -2.52 21.26 -2.27
C ARG A 47 -1.78 20.48 -1.18
N PHE A 48 -1.52 19.19 -1.37
CA PHE A 48 -0.74 18.39 -0.42
C PHE A 48 0.71 18.86 -0.37
N MET A 49 1.33 19.12 -1.51
CA MET A 49 2.68 19.66 -1.58
C MET A 49 2.79 21.04 -0.92
N HIS A 50 1.79 21.89 -1.13
CA HIS A 50 1.72 23.19 -0.48
C HIS A 50 1.64 23.09 1.05
N LEU A 51 0.80 22.17 1.57
CA LEU A 51 0.67 21.93 3.01
C LEU A 51 1.94 21.32 3.62
N LEU A 52 2.61 20.40 2.90
CA LEU A 52 3.89 19.83 3.32
C LEU A 52 4.98 20.91 3.40
N SER A 53 5.06 21.81 2.42
CA SER A 53 6.00 22.94 2.45
C SER A 53 5.72 23.91 3.60
N GLN A 54 4.44 24.22 3.87
CA GLN A 54 4.07 25.04 5.03
C GLN A 54 4.46 24.38 6.37
N LEU A 55 4.33 23.05 6.45
CA LEU A 55 4.69 22.29 7.65
C LEU A 55 6.20 22.31 7.87
N GLU A 56 6.99 22.06 6.82
CA GLU A 56 8.45 22.13 6.87
C GLU A 56 8.96 23.52 7.29
N GLN A 57 8.38 24.60 6.73
CA GLN A 57 8.72 25.97 7.13
C GLN A 57 8.44 26.23 8.61
N LYS A 58 7.30 25.74 9.12
CA LYS A 58 6.93 25.89 10.53
C LYS A 58 7.84 25.09 11.46
N GLU A 59 8.23 23.87 11.08
CA GLU A 59 9.18 23.06 11.85
C GLU A 59 10.59 23.67 11.86
N ALA A 60 11.05 24.20 10.72
CA ALA A 60 12.31 24.94 10.63
C ALA A 60 12.30 26.20 11.52
N SER A 61 11.19 26.94 11.53
CA SER A 61 11.05 28.10 12.41
C SER A 61 11.00 27.74 13.90
N LYS A 62 10.30 26.65 14.26
CA LYS A 62 10.23 26.15 15.65
C LYS A 62 11.59 25.71 16.17
N SER A 63 12.32 24.93 15.38
CA SER A 63 13.66 24.45 15.74
C SER A 63 14.70 25.57 15.82
N ALA A 64 14.51 26.67 15.09
CA ALA A 64 15.30 27.89 15.23
C ALA A 64 14.98 28.64 16.54
N THR A 65 13.70 28.72 16.94
CA THR A 65 13.29 29.34 18.22
C THR A 65 13.53 28.48 19.46
N GLU A 66 13.74 27.17 19.34
CA GLU A 66 14.12 26.29 20.46
C GLU A 66 15.64 26.27 20.75
N LYS A 67 16.45 26.94 19.92
CA LYS A 67 17.91 27.03 20.09
C LYS A 67 18.42 28.35 20.68
N GLU A 68 17.54 29.22 21.13
CA GLU A 68 17.86 30.51 21.77
C GLU A 68 17.37 30.53 23.22
#